data_AF-A0A099ESQ3-F1
#
_entry.id   AF-A0A099ESQ3-F1
#
_cell.length_a   1.000
_cell.length_b   1.000
_cell.length_c   1.000
_cell.angle_alpha   90.00
_cell.angle_beta   90.00
_cell.angle_gamma   90.00
#
_symmetry.space_group_name_H-M   'P 1'
#
loop_
_entity.id
_entity.type
_entity.pdbx_description
1 polymer ?
#
loop_
_entity_poly.entity_id
_entity_poly.type
_entity_poly.pdbx_seq_one_letter_code
_entity_poly.pdbx_strand_id
1 'polypeptide(L)' 'MEPRLVPIADHALLVEFGSVIDDAVTDRVHALDRALAAAPPPGLREVVPGFVNLLIDFDPLLTDHARLAREVG' A
#
# COMPACT_ATOMS: atom_id res chain seq x y z
N MET A 1 3.98 13.28 -8.17
CA MET A 1 2.68 12.68 -8.52
C MET A 1 2.26 11.81 -7.36
N GLU A 2 1.07 12.05 -6.81
CA GLU A 2 0.52 11.28 -5.69
C GLU A 2 0.17 9.85 -6.15
N PRO A 3 0.39 8.83 -5.32
CA PRO A 3 0.04 7.46 -5.69
C PRO A 3 -1.47 7.30 -5.81
N ARG A 4 -1.93 6.43 -6.72
CA ARG A 4 -3.35 6.08 -6.81
C ARG A 4 -3.66 4.99 -5.80
N LEU A 5 -4.70 5.19 -5.00
CA LEU A 5 -5.17 4.23 -4.01
C LEU A 5 -6.42 3.53 -4.56
N VAL A 6 -6.33 2.21 -4.75
CA VAL A 6 -7.40 1.41 -5.35
C VAL A 6 -7.87 0.35 -4.35
N PRO A 7 -9.11 0.45 -3.83
CA PRO A 7 -9.71 -0.60 -3.01
C PRO A 7 -9.79 -1.92 -3.79
N ILE A 8 -9.37 -3.01 -3.17
CA ILE A 8 -9.42 -4.36 -3.74
C ILE A 8 -10.26 -5.23 -2.80
N ALA A 9 -11.44 -5.64 -3.29
CA ALA A 9 -12.43 -6.34 -2.49
C ALA A 9 -12.70 -5.59 -1.17
N ASP A 10 -12.91 -6.32 -0.08
CA ASP A 10 -13.23 -5.74 1.24
C ASP A 10 -12.01 -5.62 2.16
N HIS A 11 -10.86 -6.19 1.78
CA HIS A 11 -9.75 -6.52 2.69
C HIS A 11 -8.37 -6.13 2.15
N ALA A 12 -8.27 -5.44 1.02
CA ALA A 12 -6.97 -5.06 0.47
C ALA A 12 -6.98 -3.67 -0.19
N LEU A 13 -5.84 -3.00 -0.15
CA LEU A 13 -5.62 -1.72 -0.82
C LEU A 13 -4.40 -1.82 -1.72
N LEU A 14 -4.59 -1.53 -3.01
CA LEU A 14 -3.49 -1.42 -3.97
C LEU A 14 -3.03 0.04 -4.06
N VAL A 15 -1.76 0.28 -3.81
CA VAL A 15 -1.10 1.57 -3.94
C VAL A 15 -0.29 1.58 -5.23
N GLU A 16 -0.70 2.35 -6.23
CA GLU A 16 -0.04 2.43 -7.54
C GLU A 16 0.81 3.71 -7.65
N PHE A 17 2.10 3.56 -7.86
CA PHE A 17 3.06 4.68 -7.95
C PHE A 17 3.36 5.10 -9.40
N GLY A 18 3.08 4.24 -10.37
CA GLY A 18 3.29 4.48 -11.80
C GLY A 18 2.77 3.34 -12.67
N SER A 19 2.90 3.49 -13.98
CA SER A 19 2.50 2.49 -14.99
C SER A 19 3.67 1.90 -15.78
N VAL A 20 4.90 2.38 -15.52
CA VAL A 20 6.14 1.96 -16.17
C VAL A 20 7.16 1.64 -15.09
N ILE A 21 7.92 0.56 -15.30
CA ILE A 21 9.03 0.18 -14.41
C ILE A 21 10.13 1.22 -14.56
N ASP A 22 10.42 1.91 -13.46
CA ASP A 22 11.43 2.95 -13.35
C ASP A 22 11.99 2.90 -11.92
N ASP A 23 13.30 3.10 -11.77
CA ASP A 23 13.99 2.97 -10.48
C ASP A 23 13.38 3.90 -9.42
N ALA A 24 12.97 5.13 -9.79
CA ALA A 24 12.36 6.05 -8.85
C ALA A 24 10.95 5.60 -8.40
N VAL A 25 10.24 4.85 -9.24
CA VAL A 25 8.93 4.26 -8.88
C VAL A 25 9.14 3.08 -7.94
N THR A 26 10.07 2.18 -8.26
CA THR A 26 10.39 1.03 -7.41
C THR A 26 10.96 1.47 -6.05
N ASP A 27 11.75 2.54 -6.01
CA ASP A 27 12.24 3.11 -4.75
C ASP A 27 11.10 3.62 -3.86
N ARG A 28 10.04 4.19 -4.44
CA ARG A 28 8.84 4.61 -3.69
C ARG A 28 8.05 3.42 -3.15
N VAL A 29 7.94 2.34 -3.94
CA VAL A 29 7.35 1.08 -3.46
C VAL A 29 8.11 0.56 -2.25
N HIS A 30 9.44 0.44 -2.35
CA HIS A 30 10.27 -0.03 -1.26
C HIS A 30 10.27 0.93 -0.05
N ALA A 31 10.13 2.24 -0.27
CA ALA A 31 10.01 3.20 0.81
C ALA A 31 8.72 3.00 1.62
N LEU A 32 7.58 2.77 0.94
CA LEU A 32 6.32 2.48 1.61
C LEU A 32 6.37 1.13 2.34
N ASP A 33 6.93 0.10 1.70
CA ASP A 33 7.11 -1.22 2.33
C ASP A 33 7.89 -1.13 3.66
N ARG A 34 9.03 -0.43 3.64
CA ARG A 34 9.81 -0.18 4.87
C ARG A 34 9.04 0.62 5.91
N ALA A 35 8.25 1.61 5.49
CA ALA A 35 7.45 2.42 6.42
C ALA A 35 6.37 1.57 7.11
N LEU A 36 5.67 0.72 6.36
CA LEU A 36 4.67 -0.22 6.89
C LEU A 36 5.29 -1.27 7.81
N ALA A 37 6.48 -1.77 7.47
CA ALA A 37 7.20 -2.70 8.35
C ALA A 37 7.66 -2.05 9.66
N ALA A 38 8.06 -0.78 9.62
CA ALA A 38 8.51 -0.04 10.81
C ALA A 38 7.35 0.39 11.73
N ALA A 39 6.18 0.71 11.15
CA ALA A 39 5.01 1.16 11.87
C ALA A 39 3.74 0.53 11.27
N PRO A 40 3.47 -0.76 11.54
CA PRO A 40 2.35 -1.46 10.93
C PRO A 40 1.02 -0.87 11.39
N PRO A 41 0.12 -0.49 10.46
CA PRO A 41 -1.19 0.01 10.83
C PRO A 41 -2.06 -1.09 11.45
N PRO A 42 -3.08 -0.71 12.25
CA PRO A 42 -4.00 -1.68 12.84
C PRO A 42 -4.66 -2.56 11.78
N GLY A 43 -4.57 -3.88 11.96
CA GLY A 43 -5.15 -4.85 11.05
C GLY A 43 -4.30 -5.18 9.82
N LEU A 44 -3.08 -4.63 9.67
CA LEU A 44 -2.17 -5.08 8.61
C LEU A 44 -1.90 -6.59 8.73
N ARG A 45 -2.08 -7.33 7.63
CA ARG A 45 -1.84 -8.78 7.56
C ARG A 45 -0.65 -9.12 6.68
N GLU A 46 -0.61 -8.58 5.48
CA GLU A 46 0.44 -8.86 4.48
C GLU A 46 0.71 -7.63 3.63
N VAL A 47 1.97 -7.48 3.20
CA VAL A 47 2.39 -6.48 2.21
C VAL A 47 3.10 -7.20 1.08
N VAL A 48 2.67 -6.95 -0.15
CA VAL A 48 3.27 -7.54 -1.35
C VAL A 48 3.75 -6.41 -2.27
N PRO A 49 5.06 -6.10 -2.28
CA PRO A 49 5.62 -5.10 -3.17
C PRO A 49 5.72 -5.64 -4.61
N GLY A 50 5.25 -4.84 -5.57
CA GLY A 50 5.49 -5.02 -7.00
C GLY A 50 6.52 -4.02 -7.55
N PHE A 51 6.73 -4.00 -8.86
CA PHE A 51 7.67 -3.03 -9.46
C PHE A 51 7.17 -1.59 -9.43
N VAL A 52 5.85 -1.40 -9.58
CA VAL A 52 5.22 -0.08 -9.71
C VAL A 52 4.07 0.16 -8.75
N ASN A 53 3.77 -0.83 -7.91
CA ASN A 53 2.67 -0.80 -6.97
C ASN A 53 3.00 -1.63 -5.73
N LEU A 54 2.17 -1.52 -4.71
CA LEU A 54 2.27 -2.28 -3.47
C LEU A 54 0.86 -2.67 -3.04
N LEU A 55 0.63 -3.96 -2.84
CA LEU A 55 -0.63 -4.48 -2.33
C LEU A 55 -0.53 -4.59 -0.80
N ILE A 56 -1.54 -4.09 -0.11
CA ILE A 56 -1.68 -4.18 1.34
C ILE A 56 -2.91 -5.01 1.66
N ASP A 57 -2.73 -6.18 2.27
CA ASP A 57 -3.81 -6.99 2.82
C ASP A 57 -4.06 -6.62 4.29
N PHE A 58 -5.32 -6.50 4.68
CA PHE A 58 -5.71 -6.11 6.02
C PHE A 58 -6.94 -6.85 6.55
N ASP A 59 -7.14 -6.79 7.86
CA ASP A 59 -8.34 -7.28 8.52
C ASP A 59 -9.48 -6.26 8.44
N PRO A 60 -10.56 -6.53 7.69
CA PRO A 60 -11.69 -5.60 7.55
C PRO A 60 -12.48 -5.39 8.85
N LEU A 61 -12.26 -6.21 9.88
CA LEU A 61 -12.85 -6.02 11.20
C LEU A 61 -12.08 -5.00 12.07
N LEU A 62 -10.84 -4.67 11.69
CA LEU A 62 -9.96 -3.77 12.44
C LEU A 62 -9.71 -2.44 11.72
N THR A 63 -9.71 -2.45 10.39
CA THR A 63 -9.53 -1.26 9.56
C THR A 63 -10.37 -1.36 8.28
N ASP A 64 -10.43 -0.27 7.51
CA ASP A 64 -11.09 -0.19 6.22
C ASP A 64 -10.21 0.56 5.21
N HIS A 65 -10.63 0.56 3.94
CA HIS A 65 -9.91 1.24 2.87
C HIS A 65 -9.66 2.73 3.15
N ALA A 66 -10.63 3.44 3.73
CA ALA A 66 -10.54 4.89 3.96
C ALA A 66 -9.60 5.22 5.12
N ARG A 67 -9.57 4.40 6.16
CA ARG A 67 -8.61 4.50 7.25
C ARG A 67 -7.21 4.18 6.78
N LEU A 68 -7.02 3.05 6.10
CA LEU A 68 -5.72 2.66 5.59
C LEU A 68 -5.17 3.68 4.58
N ALA A 69 -6.02 4.21 3.68
CA ALA A 69 -5.64 5.25 2.73
C ALA A 69 -5.07 6.51 3.39
N ARG A 70 -5.57 6.90 4.58
CA ARG A 70 -5.07 8.06 5.33
C ARG A 70 -3.74 7.78 6.05
N GLU A 71 -3.44 6.51 6.31
CA GLU A 71 -2.21 6.10 6.97
C GLU A 71 -1.06 5.93 5.96
N VAL A 72 -1.37 5.68 4.68
CA VAL A 72 -0.38 5.44 3.61
C VAL A 72 -0.23 6.57 2.59
N GLY A 73 -1.18 7.50 2.51
CA GLY A 73 -1.15 8.69 1.65
C GLY A 73 -0.41 9.85 2.30
#